data_AF-A0A4P5VGA7-F1
#
_entry.id   AF-A0A4P5VGA7-F1
#
_cell.length_a   1.000
_cell.length_b   1.000
_cell.length_c   1.000
_cell.angle_alpha   90.00
_cell.angle_beta   90.00
_cell.angle_gamma   90.00
#
_symmetry.space_group_name_H-M   'P 1'
#
loop_
_entity.id
_entity.type
_entity.pdbx_description
1 polymer ?
#
loop_
_entity_poly.entity_id
_entity_poly.type
_entity_poly.pdbx_seq_one_letter_code
_entity_poly.pdbx_strand_id
1 'polypeptide(L)'
;MPTAMSQTTCTSQLTIGELEASYPMYCKALRILIREDKSMAAIQRSVCWHRLTTLHHSLPQHYKDPQHLYFLLRRELQAPVAKG
;
A
#
# COMPACT_ATOMS: atom_id res chain seq x y z
N MET A 1 24.30 19.99 5.15
CA MET A 1 23.71 18.72 4.66
C MET A 1 22.32 19.00 4.10
N PRO A 2 22.17 19.12 2.77
CA PRO A 2 20.86 19.33 2.17
C PRO A 2 20.18 17.99 1.81
N THR A 3 18.90 17.94 2.18
CA THR A 3 17.89 16.91 1.98
C THR A 3 17.66 16.61 0.49
N ALA A 4 17.82 15.36 0.07
CA ALA A 4 17.42 14.92 -1.25
C ALA A 4 15.91 14.62 -1.26
N MET A 5 15.13 15.54 -1.82
CA MET A 5 13.78 15.26 -2.32
C MET A 5 13.81 15.30 -3.84
N SER A 6 13.32 14.23 -4.48
CA SER A 6 12.34 14.27 -5.59
C SER A 6 12.24 12.87 -6.18
N GLN A 7 11.21 12.13 -5.76
CA GLN A 7 10.84 10.88 -6.40
C GLN A 7 10.23 11.21 -7.76
N THR A 8 11.02 10.95 -8.79
CA THR A 8 10.53 10.90 -10.16
C THR A 8 9.68 9.63 -10.28
N THR A 9 8.39 9.83 -10.52
CA THR A 9 7.48 8.84 -11.09
C THR A 9 8.17 8.07 -12.22
N CYS A 10 8.51 6.81 -12.00
CA CYS A 10 8.89 5.90 -13.07
C CYS A 10 7.87 4.76 -13.16
N THR A 11 7.03 4.84 -14.19
CA THR A 11 6.26 3.74 -14.77
C THR A 11 7.17 2.74 -15.50
N SER A 12 8.34 2.45 -14.94
CA SER A 12 9.21 1.36 -15.38
C SER A 12 9.02 0.21 -14.40
N GLN A 13 9.07 -1.02 -14.88
CA GLN A 13 8.87 -2.22 -14.09
C GLN A 13 9.95 -2.29 -13.00
N LEU A 14 9.68 -1.69 -11.84
CA LEU A 14 10.54 -1.75 -10.67
C LEU A 14 10.80 -3.22 -10.35
N THR A 15 12.06 -3.56 -10.16
CA THR A 15 12.46 -4.90 -9.70
C THR A 15 11.83 -5.19 -8.34
N ILE A 16 11.68 -6.47 -7.98
CA ILE A 16 11.07 -6.86 -6.70
C ILE A 16 11.69 -6.09 -5.52
N GLY A 17 13.03 -5.93 -5.50
CA GLY A 17 13.71 -5.17 -4.44
C GLY A 17 13.36 -3.68 -4.39
N GLU A 18 13.14 -3.01 -5.52
CA GLU A 18 12.68 -1.61 -5.55
C GLU A 18 11.21 -1.49 -5.13
N LEU A 19 10.42 -2.52 -5.45
CA LEU A 19 9.03 -2.65 -5.05
C LEU A 19 8.92 -2.82 -3.52
N GLU A 20 9.81 -3.63 -2.92
CA GLU A 20 9.95 -3.76 -1.47
C GLU A 20 10.41 -2.44 -0.82
N ALA A 21 11.37 -1.74 -1.42
CA ALA A 21 11.81 -0.43 -0.93
C ALA A 21 10.67 0.60 -0.93
N SER A 22 9.73 0.49 -1.88
CA SER A 22 8.54 1.34 -2.01
C SER A 22 7.34 0.84 -1.20
N TYR A 23 7.44 -0.31 -0.54
CA TYR A 23 6.39 -0.89 0.31
C TYR A 23 5.79 0.09 1.35
N PRO A 24 6.58 0.86 2.12
CA PRO A 24 6.01 1.83 3.08
C PRO A 24 5.18 2.93 2.40
N MET A 25 5.46 3.28 1.14
CA MET A 25 4.63 4.21 0.38
C MET A 25 3.31 3.60 -0.05
N TYR A 26 3.31 2.36 -0.54
CA TYR A 26 2.06 1.69 -0.91
C TYR A 26 1.13 1.52 0.30
N CYS A 27 1.68 1.22 1.48
CA CYS A 27 0.90 1.13 2.71
C CYS A 27 0.31 2.49 3.14
N LYS A 28 1.08 3.59 3.00
CA LYS A 28 0.58 4.95 3.22
C LYS A 28 -0.53 5.33 2.23
N ALA A 29 -0.33 5.05 0.94
CA ALA A 29 -1.34 5.30 -0.09
C ALA A 29 -2.62 4.50 0.18
N LEU A 30 -2.50 3.24 0.58
CA LEU A 30 -3.62 2.39 0.96
C LEU A 30 -4.40 2.99 2.14
N ARG A 31 -3.71 3.49 3.18
CA ARG A 31 -4.35 4.21 4.31
C ARG A 31 -5.12 5.44 3.85
N ILE A 32 -4.57 6.22 2.92
CA ILE A 32 -5.24 7.43 2.40
C ILE A 32 -6.51 7.03 1.64
N LEU A 33 -6.41 6.05 0.73
CA LEU A 33 -7.57 5.57 -0.03
C LEU A 33 -8.68 5.01 0.88
N ILE A 34 -8.32 4.30 1.95
CA ILE A 34 -9.27 3.82 2.95
C ILE A 34 -9.94 5.00 3.68
N ARG A 35 -9.17 6.03 4.06
CA ARG A 35 -9.72 7.23 4.70
C ARG A 35 -10.64 8.04 3.79
N GLU A 36 -10.39 8.02 2.48
CA GLU A 36 -11.26 8.61 1.45
C GLU A 36 -12.53 7.78 1.19
N ASP A 37 -12.77 6.71 1.95
CA ASP A 37 -13.88 5.77 1.78
C ASP A 37 -13.95 5.17 0.36
N LYS A 38 -12.78 4.96 -0.26
CA LYS A 38 -12.72 4.26 -1.54
C LYS A 38 -13.14 2.80 -1.33
N SER A 39 -14.11 2.37 -2.14
CA SER A 39 -14.51 0.97 -2.21
C SER A 39 -13.32 0.07 -2.55
N MET A 40 -13.27 -1.13 -1.95
CA MET A 40 -12.21 -2.13 -2.18
C MET A 40 -11.96 -2.36 -3.68
N ALA A 41 -13.02 -2.47 -4.50
CA ALA A 41 -12.90 -2.65 -5.93
C ALA A 41 -12.15 -1.50 -6.64
N ALA A 42 -12.30 -0.26 -6.19
CA ALA A 42 -11.56 0.89 -6.74
C ALA A 42 -10.08 0.84 -6.34
N ILE A 43 -9.80 0.41 -5.11
CA ILE A 43 -8.44 0.25 -4.59
C ILE A 43 -7.73 -0.90 -5.30
N GLN A 44 -8.42 -2.03 -5.54
CA GLN A 44 -7.91 -3.16 -6.31
C GLN A 44 -7.46 -2.74 -7.71
N ARG A 45 -8.18 -1.81 -8.34
CA ARG A 45 -7.83 -1.26 -9.65
C ARG A 45 -6.67 -0.26 -9.61
N SER A 46 -6.22 0.15 -8.42
CA SER A 46 -5.14 1.12 -8.26
C SER A 46 -3.76 0.47 -8.41
N VAL A 47 -2.78 1.26 -8.85
CA VAL A 47 -1.41 0.78 -9.05
C VAL A 47 -0.81 0.22 -7.75
N CYS A 48 -1.02 0.88 -6.61
CA CYS A 48 -0.49 0.43 -5.32
C CYS A 48 -0.94 -1.00 -4.95
N TRP A 49 -2.18 -1.36 -5.27
CA TRP A 49 -2.70 -2.71 -5.00
C TRP A 49 -2.05 -3.76 -5.90
N HIS A 50 -1.95 -3.48 -7.20
CA HIS A 50 -1.28 -4.37 -8.14
C HIS A 50 0.17 -4.61 -7.72
N ARG A 51 0.87 -3.55 -7.27
CA ARG A 51 2.24 -3.64 -6.74
C ARG A 51 2.34 -4.53 -5.50
N LEU A 52 1.47 -4.34 -4.51
CA LEU A 52 1.40 -5.22 -3.33
C LEU A 52 1.07 -6.67 -3.71
N THR A 53 0.18 -6.87 -4.68
CA THR A 53 -0.18 -8.21 -5.17
C THR A 53 1.01 -8.87 -5.87
N THR A 54 1.78 -8.11 -6.66
CA THR A 54 3.02 -8.61 -7.28
C THR A 54 4.05 -9.01 -6.22
N LEU A 55 4.24 -8.22 -5.15
CA LEU A 55 5.12 -8.60 -4.03
C LEU A 55 4.68 -9.91 -3.38
N HIS A 56 3.39 -10.03 -3.07
CA HIS A 56 2.84 -11.25 -2.48
C HIS A 56 3.02 -12.46 -3.39
N HIS A 57 2.80 -12.29 -4.70
CA HIS A 57 2.98 -13.36 -5.68
C HIS A 57 4.46 -13.76 -5.82
N SER A 58 5.37 -12.80 -5.81
CA SER A 58 6.82 -13.07 -5.91
C SER A 58 7.42 -13.59 -4.61
N LEU A 59 6.88 -13.23 -3.44
CA LEU A 59 7.41 -13.54 -2.11
C LEU A 59 6.26 -13.88 -1.13
N PRO A 60 5.55 -15.00 -1.33
CA PRO A 60 4.38 -15.36 -0.52
C PRO A 60 4.72 -15.68 0.95
N GLN A 61 6.00 -15.96 1.25
CA GLN A 61 6.46 -16.22 2.61
C GLN A 61 6.72 -14.94 3.41
N HIS A 62 6.97 -13.82 2.74
CA HIS A 62 7.41 -12.57 3.38
C HIS A 62 6.30 -11.51 3.40
N TYR A 63 5.43 -11.51 2.39
CA TYR A 63 4.36 -10.53 2.27
C TYR A 63 3.01 -11.13 2.59
N LYS A 64 2.17 -10.37 3.31
CA LYS A 64 0.77 -10.73 3.57
C LYS A 64 -0.12 -10.32 2.40
N ASP A 65 -1.22 -11.06 2.24
CA ASP A 65 -2.21 -10.78 1.24
C ASP A 65 -2.69 -9.31 1.32
N PRO A 66 -2.68 -8.55 0.21
CA PRO A 66 -3.06 -7.13 0.20
C PRO A 66 -4.51 -6.91 0.66
N GLN A 67 -5.38 -7.90 0.45
CA GLN A 67 -6.77 -7.88 0.89
C GLN A 67 -6.84 -8.00 2.41
N HIS A 68 -6.05 -8.90 3.00
CA HIS A 68 -5.94 -9.01 4.46
C HIS A 68 -5.41 -7.72 5.09
N LEU A 69 -4.37 -7.11 4.50
CA LEU A 69 -3.83 -5.82 4.92
C LEU A 69 -4.90 -4.72 4.88
N TYR A 70 -5.66 -4.64 3.79
CA TYR A 70 -6.76 -3.70 3.64
C TYR A 70 -7.83 -3.87 4.72
N PHE A 71 -8.28 -5.10 5.01
CA PHE A 71 -9.27 -5.32 6.06
C PHE A 71 -8.76 -4.92 7.45
N LEU A 72 -7.49 -5.22 7.76
CA LEU A 72 -6.85 -4.78 9.01
C LEU A 72 -6.81 -3.26 9.11
N LEU A 73 -6.30 -2.60 8.08
CA LEU A 73 -6.19 -1.14 8.01
C LEU A 73 -7.55 -0.46 8.03
N ARG A 74 -8.52 -1.01 7.31
CA ARG A 74 -9.89 -0.51 7.29
C ARG A 74 -10.53 -0.65 8.66
N ARG A 75 -10.37 -1.79 9.33
CA ARG A 75 -10.86 -1.99 10.70
C ARG A 75 -10.16 -1.04 11.67
N GLU A 76 -8.85 -0.83 11.55
CA GLU A 76 -8.09 0.10 12.39
C GLU A 76 -8.53 1.57 12.19
N LEU A 77 -8.81 1.97 10.95
CA LEU A 77 -9.24 3.32 10.59
C LEU A 77 -10.74 3.58 10.83
N GLN A 78 -11.58 2.56 10.69
CA GLN A 78 -13.02 2.62 10.96
C GLN A 78 -13.37 2.27 12.40
N ALA A 79 -12.44 1.69 13.17
CA ALA A 79 -12.61 1.55 14.60
C ALA A 79 -12.88 2.95 15.14
N PRO A 80 -14.06 3.20 15.74
CA PRO A 80 -14.30 4.47 16.38
C PRO A 80 -13.19 4.59 17.42
N VAL A 81 -12.34 5.59 17.26
CA VAL A 81 -11.39 5.94 18.32
C VAL A 81 -12.30 6.22 19.51
N ALA A 82 -12.40 5.26 20.43
CA ALA A 82 -13.09 5.43 21.68
C ALA A 82 -12.27 6.49 22.42
N LYS A 83 -12.59 7.75 22.15
CA LYS A 83 -12.18 8.87 22.99
C LYS A 83 -12.95 8.70 24.30
N GLY A 84 -12.40 7.85 25.16
CA GLY A 84 -12.57 8.00 26.60
C GLY A 84 -11.81 9.24 27.07
#